data_AF-A0A8H3F5C8-F1
#
_entry.id   AF-A0A8H3F5C8-F1
#
_cell.length_a   1.000
_cell.length_b   1.000
_cell.length_c   1.000
_cell.angle_alpha   90.00
_cell.angle_beta   90.00
_cell.angle_gamma   90.00
#
_symmetry.space_group_name_H-M   'P 1'
#
loop_
_entity.id
_entity.type
_entity.pdbx_description
1 polymer ?
#
loop_
_entity_poly.entity_id
_entity_poly.type
_entity_poly.pdbx_seq_one_letter_code
_entity_poly.pdbx_strand_id
1 'polypeptide(L)'
;MPVSASSSSNNAATSNSTEDFEPLSYHVHRTPSQQLPVYHLAKAGGNKHLTRIRKISGSVEDLKDDLRTALGLAEKDIVINNVNRHIVIKGWKKFEVAKFLEEKRF
;
A
#
# COMPACT_ATOMS: atom_id res chain seq x y z
N MET A 1 -19.20 31.62 -49.52
CA MET A 1 -19.43 30.28 -48.91
C MET A 1 -18.58 29.27 -49.69
N PRO A 2 -18.00 28.21 -49.10
CA PRO A 2 -16.84 28.16 -48.18
C PRO A 2 -15.68 27.28 -48.75
N VAL A 3 -14.43 27.45 -48.28
CA VAL A 3 -13.44 26.35 -48.24
C VAL A 3 -12.63 26.41 -46.94
N SER A 4 -12.68 25.29 -46.22
CA SER A 4 -12.02 25.03 -44.94
C SER A 4 -10.50 24.89 -45.10
N ALA A 5 -9.75 25.43 -44.14
CA ALA A 5 -8.35 25.07 -43.92
C ALA A 5 -8.20 24.46 -42.53
N SER A 6 -7.67 23.23 -42.52
CA SER A 6 -7.50 22.34 -41.38
C SER A 6 -6.11 22.49 -40.74
N SER A 7 -5.98 21.96 -39.51
CA SER A 7 -4.78 21.39 -38.87
C SER A 7 -3.70 22.39 -38.39
N SER A 8 -3.01 22.29 -37.25
CA SER A 8 -2.57 21.21 -36.33
C SER A 8 -2.31 21.85 -34.93
N SER A 9 -2.15 21.21 -33.76
CA SER A 9 -1.28 20.07 -33.44
C SER A 9 -1.60 19.44 -32.07
N ASN A 10 -1.80 18.13 -32.15
CA ASN A 10 -1.58 17.00 -31.23
C ASN A 10 -0.90 17.21 -29.85
N ASN A 11 -1.63 16.76 -28.82
CA ASN A 11 -1.31 15.68 -27.86
C ASN A 11 0.05 15.69 -27.12
N ALA A 12 0.01 15.90 -25.80
CA ALA A 12 1.05 15.49 -24.85
C ALA A 12 0.41 14.75 -23.68
N ALA A 13 -0.04 13.51 -23.92
CA ALA A 13 -0.29 12.55 -22.85
C ALA A 13 1.06 11.92 -22.48
N THR A 14 1.62 12.31 -21.34
CA THR A 14 2.81 11.67 -20.76
C THR A 14 2.45 10.23 -20.39
N SER A 15 2.82 9.30 -21.25
CA SER A 15 2.80 7.86 -21.02
C SER A 15 3.82 7.50 -19.94
N ASN A 16 3.39 7.43 -18.69
CA ASN A 16 4.11 6.65 -17.70
C ASN A 16 3.91 5.18 -18.04
N SER A 17 5.00 4.51 -18.37
CA SER A 17 5.11 3.07 -18.64
C SER A 17 4.44 2.26 -17.52
N THR A 18 3.24 1.77 -17.80
CA THR A 18 2.60 0.68 -17.06
C THR A 18 3.32 -0.59 -17.46
N GLU A 19 4.33 -0.96 -16.69
CA GLU A 19 4.84 -2.34 -16.67
C GLU A 19 3.65 -3.24 -16.30
N ASP A 20 3.36 -4.22 -17.15
CA ASP A 20 2.28 -5.21 -16.99
C ASP A 20 2.59 -6.15 -15.82
N PHE A 21 2.51 -5.63 -14.60
CA PHE A 21 2.23 -6.46 -13.43
C PHE A 21 0.76 -6.81 -13.51
N GLU A 22 0.41 -8.10 -13.35
CA GLU A 22 -0.97 -8.44 -13.00
C GLU A 22 -1.39 -7.48 -11.89
N PRO A 23 -2.54 -6.80 -12.01
CA PRO A 23 -2.95 -5.81 -11.04
C PRO A 23 -3.10 -6.54 -9.71
N LEU A 24 -2.07 -6.48 -8.86
CA LEU A 24 -2.20 -6.91 -7.48
C LEU A 24 -3.43 -6.17 -6.97
N SER A 25 -4.37 -6.93 -6.40
CA SER A 25 -5.63 -6.41 -5.89
C SER A 25 -5.42 -5.25 -4.90
N TYR A 26 -4.19 -5.08 -4.40
CA TYR A 26 -3.78 -4.03 -3.48
C TYR A 26 -2.39 -3.48 -3.78
N HIS A 27 -2.16 -2.24 -3.35
CA HIS A 27 -0.87 -1.57 -3.46
C HIS A 27 -0.60 -0.69 -2.24
N VAL A 28 0.65 -0.67 -1.75
CA VAL A 28 1.06 0.16 -0.61
C VAL A 28 1.92 1.31 -1.10
N HIS A 29 1.37 2.53 -1.11
CA HIS A 29 2.11 3.68 -1.61
C HIS A 29 3.19 4.15 -0.63
N ARG A 30 4.39 4.38 -1.14
CA ARG A 30 5.47 5.05 -0.39
C ARG A 30 5.10 6.46 0.03
N THR A 31 5.71 6.93 1.12
CA THR A 31 5.61 8.33 1.55
C THR A 31 6.27 9.28 0.54
N PRO A 32 6.01 10.60 0.58
CA PRO A 32 6.70 11.55 -0.30
C PRO A 32 8.24 11.49 -0.21
N SER A 33 8.75 11.05 0.95
CA SER A 33 10.17 10.79 1.19
C SER A 33 10.65 9.42 0.67
N GLN A 34 9.84 8.72 -0.13
CA GLN A 34 10.09 7.36 -0.67
C GLN A 34 10.28 6.26 0.39
N GLN A 35 9.83 6.49 1.63
CA GLN A 35 9.91 5.51 2.72
C GLN A 35 8.62 4.69 2.84
N LEU A 36 8.75 3.45 3.31
CA LEU A 36 7.60 2.58 3.59
C LEU A 36 6.72 3.15 4.73
N PRO A 37 5.38 3.16 4.56
CA PRO A 37 4.45 3.71 5.53
C PRO A 37 4.16 2.74 6.71
N VAL A 38 5.20 2.17 7.33
CA VAL A 38 5.10 1.21 8.45
C VAL A 38 5.61 1.86 9.74
N TYR A 39 4.73 1.93 10.74
CA TYR A 39 4.98 2.67 11.98
C TYR A 39 4.76 1.80 13.21
N HIS A 40 5.60 1.96 14.23
CA HIS A 40 5.31 1.45 15.57
C HIS A 40 4.27 2.33 16.25
N LEU A 41 3.39 1.71 17.02
CA LEU A 41 2.36 2.37 17.78
C LEU A 41 2.25 1.72 19.15
N ALA A 42 2.37 2.53 20.20
CA ALA A 42 2.16 2.07 21.58
C ALA A 42 0.83 2.63 22.10
N LYS A 43 0.04 1.80 22.79
CA LYS A 43 -1.20 2.17 23.48
C LYS A 43 -1.15 1.72 24.94
N ALA A 44 -2.17 2.11 25.72
CA ALA A 44 -2.31 1.72 27.13
C ALA A 44 -1.06 2.03 27.96
N GLY A 45 -0.57 3.27 27.88
CA GLY A 45 0.60 3.72 28.63
C GLY A 45 1.93 3.09 28.20
N GLY A 46 1.99 2.43 27.04
CA GLY A 46 3.21 1.81 26.52
C GLY A 46 3.13 0.29 26.43
N ASN A 47 2.23 -0.36 27.19
CA ASN A 47 2.16 -1.83 27.26
C ASN A 47 1.63 -2.49 25.98
N LYS A 48 0.76 -1.79 25.24
CA LYS A 48 0.16 -2.36 24.03
C LYS A 48 0.96 -1.96 22.81
N HIS A 49 1.91 -2.82 22.45
CA HIS A 49 2.71 -2.68 21.24
C HIS A 49 1.94 -3.10 20.00
N LEU A 50 1.94 -2.23 18.99
CA LEU A 50 1.26 -2.41 17.73
C LEU A 50 2.16 -1.92 16.59
N THR A 51 1.95 -2.46 15.41
CA THR A 51 2.56 -1.99 14.16
C THR A 51 1.45 -1.62 13.20
N ARG A 52 1.50 -0.43 12.61
CA ARG A 52 0.48 0.08 11.70
C ARG A 52 1.06 0.31 10.32
N ILE A 53 0.34 -0.14 9.30
CA ILE A 53 0.62 0.10 7.89
C ILE A 53 -0.38 1.13 7.36
N ARG A 54 0.10 2.15 6.64
CA ARG A 54 -0.73 3.21 6.05
C ARG A 54 -0.63 3.22 4.52
N LYS A 55 -1.43 4.08 3.88
CA LYS A 55 -1.40 4.35 2.43
C LYS A 55 -1.64 3.09 1.57
N ILE A 56 -2.58 2.25 2.00
CA ILE A 56 -2.99 1.05 1.27
C ILE A 56 -4.11 1.44 0.30
N SER A 57 -3.97 1.05 -0.95
CA SER A 57 -4.94 1.19 -2.03
C SER A 57 -5.41 -0.21 -2.45
N GLY A 58 -6.67 -0.34 -2.85
CA GLY A 58 -7.26 -1.63 -3.25
C GLY A 58 -7.76 -2.49 -2.08
N SER A 59 -7.67 -3.81 -2.24
CA SER A 59 -8.18 -4.85 -1.33
C SER A 59 -7.29 -5.03 -0.10
N VAL A 60 -7.77 -4.56 1.05
CA VAL A 60 -7.00 -4.65 2.30
C VAL A 60 -7.06 -6.06 2.90
N GLU A 61 -8.09 -6.83 2.57
CA GLU A 61 -8.21 -8.24 2.99
C GLU A 61 -7.09 -9.10 2.39
N ASP A 62 -6.83 -8.98 1.10
CA ASP A 62 -5.78 -9.76 0.43
C ASP A 62 -4.39 -9.45 1.01
N LEU A 63 -4.10 -8.17 1.29
CA LEU A 63 -2.86 -7.77 1.95
C LEU A 63 -2.76 -8.33 3.37
N LYS A 64 -3.89 -8.40 4.11
CA LYS A 64 -3.93 -9.01 5.45
C LYS A 64 -3.58 -10.50 5.36
N ASP A 65 -4.18 -11.23 4.43
CA ASP A 65 -3.99 -12.68 4.31
C ASP A 65 -2.58 -13.04 3.85
N ASP A 66 -2.00 -12.23 2.96
CA ASP A 66 -0.60 -12.35 2.56
C ASP A 66 0.36 -12.05 3.72
N LEU A 67 0.11 -10.97 4.49
CA LEU A 67 0.91 -10.65 5.67
C LEU A 67 0.78 -11.73 6.76
N ARG A 68 -0.41 -12.28 6.93
CA ARG A 68 -0.68 -13.38 7.86
C ARG A 68 0.15 -14.59 7.50
N THR A 69 0.16 -14.95 6.21
CA THR A 69 0.90 -16.11 5.68
C THR A 69 2.41 -15.88 5.78
N ALA A 70 2.89 -14.69 5.40
CA ALA A 70 4.31 -14.36 5.43
C ALA A 70 4.90 -14.30 6.86
N LEU A 71 4.15 -13.81 7.84
CA LEU A 71 4.62 -13.70 9.24
C LEU A 71 4.17 -14.87 10.13
N GLY A 72 3.37 -15.81 9.62
CA GLY A 72 2.82 -16.93 10.41
C GLY A 72 1.94 -16.48 11.58
N LEU A 73 1.22 -15.37 11.41
CA LEU A 73 0.40 -14.79 12.48
C LEU A 73 -1.00 -15.41 12.55
N ALA A 74 -1.60 -15.37 13.74
CA ALA A 74 -3.01 -15.69 13.89
C ALA A 74 -3.88 -14.54 13.36
N GLU A 75 -5.08 -14.85 12.88
CA GLU A 75 -6.02 -13.85 12.37
C GLU A 75 -6.37 -12.77 13.41
N LYS A 76 -6.41 -13.14 14.69
CA LYS A 76 -6.64 -12.21 15.82
C LYS A 76 -5.55 -11.15 15.99
N ASP A 77 -4.35 -11.40 15.47
CA ASP A 77 -3.21 -10.51 15.65
C ASP A 77 -3.11 -9.45 14.53
N ILE A 78 -3.94 -9.57 13.47
CA ILE A 78 -4.00 -8.61 12.37
C ILE A 78 -5.43 -8.07 12.24
N VAL A 79 -5.59 -6.78 12.49
CA VAL A 79 -6.88 -6.10 12.45
C VAL A 79 -6.88 -5.04 11.36
N ILE A 80 -7.90 -5.05 10.52
CA ILE A 80 -8.13 -4.01 9.52
C ILE A 80 -9.00 -2.92 10.13
N ASN A 81 -8.56 -1.68 10.00
CA ASN A 81 -9.41 -0.53 10.25
C ASN A 81 -10.07 -0.11 8.93
N ASN A 82 -11.31 -0.56 8.70
CA ASN A 82 -12.00 -0.39 7.43
C ASN A 82 -12.25 1.09 7.07
N VAL A 83 -12.44 1.95 8.07
CA VAL A 83 -12.69 3.38 7.88
C VAL A 83 -11.50 4.07 7.20
N ASN A 84 -10.28 3.73 7.64
CA ASN A 84 -9.06 4.36 7.12
C ASN A 84 -8.27 3.45 6.19
N ARG A 85 -8.74 2.22 5.96
CA ARG A 85 -8.03 1.16 5.23
C ARG A 85 -6.58 0.99 5.72
N HIS A 86 -6.42 0.94 7.04
CA HIS A 86 -5.12 0.75 7.67
C HIS A 86 -5.06 -0.63 8.33
N ILE A 87 -3.94 -1.33 8.17
CA ILE A 87 -3.70 -2.60 8.85
C ILE A 87 -2.98 -2.33 10.17
N VAL A 88 -3.44 -2.96 11.23
CA VAL A 88 -2.86 -2.91 12.57
C VAL A 88 -2.49 -4.33 12.99
N ILE A 89 -1.21 -4.55 13.20
CA ILE A 89 -0.63 -5.83 13.62
C ILE A 89 -0.26 -5.72 15.10
N LYS A 90 -0.48 -6.78 15.86
CA LYS A 90 -0.07 -6.89 17.26
C LYS A 90 1.45 -7.07 17.37
N GLY A 91 2.09 -6.32 18.28
CA GLY A 91 3.53 -6.38 18.54
C GLY A 91 4.36 -5.40 17.70
N TRP A 92 5.66 -5.37 17.97
CA TRP A 92 6.65 -4.63 17.19
C TRP A 92 7.20 -5.50 16.08
N LYS A 93 6.58 -5.38 14.90
CA LYS A 93 6.87 -6.19 13.71
C LYS A 93 7.21 -5.33 12.50
N LYS A 94 7.60 -4.07 12.71
CA LYS A 94 7.94 -3.15 11.62
C LYS A 94 9.00 -3.73 10.69
N PHE A 95 10.04 -4.36 11.23
CA PHE A 95 11.14 -4.89 10.42
C PHE A 95 10.68 -6.05 9.53
N GLU A 96 9.96 -7.02 10.10
CA GLU A 96 9.37 -8.15 9.36
C GLU A 96 8.44 -7.66 8.23
N VAL A 97 7.57 -6.70 8.57
CA VAL A 97 6.60 -6.12 7.63
C VAL A 97 7.31 -5.29 6.55
N ALA A 98 8.33 -4.51 6.92
CA ALA A 98 9.10 -3.71 5.97
C ALA A 98 9.84 -4.61 4.99
N LYS A 99 10.49 -5.67 5.48
CA LYS A 99 11.18 -6.65 4.65
C LYS A 99 10.23 -7.29 3.63
N PHE A 100 9.05 -7.72 4.07
CA PHE A 100 8.03 -8.28 3.18
C PHE A 100 7.58 -7.29 2.09
N LEU A 101 7.36 -6.02 2.47
CA LEU A 101 6.95 -4.97 1.52
C LEU A 101 8.07 -4.61 0.53
N GLU A 102 9.34 -4.66 0.96
CA GLU A 102 10.51 -4.47 0.10
C GLU A 102 10.68 -5.63 -0.88
N GLU A 103 10.51 -6.87 -0.43
CA GLU A 103 10.57 -8.07 -1.28
C GLU A 103 9.52 -8.04 -2.39
N LYS A 104 8.30 -7.56 -2.09
CA LYS A 104 7.24 -7.34 -3.09
C LYS A 104 7.41 -6.07 -3.94
N ARG A 105 8.49 -5.28 -3.72
CA ARG A 105 8.86 -4.08 -4.47
C ARG A 105 7.75 -3.02 -4.59
N PHE A 106 7.05 -2.75 -3.48
CA PHE A 106 6.11 -1.62 -3.38
C PHE A 106 6.81 -0.26 -3.18
#